data_AF-A0A354US14-F1
#
_entry.id   AF-A0A354US14-F1
#
_cell.length_a   1.000
_cell.length_b   1.000
_cell.length_c   1.000
_cell.angle_alpha   90.00
_cell.angle_beta   90.00
_cell.angle_gamma   90.00
#
_symmetry.space_group_name_H-M   'P 1'
#
loop_
_entity.id
_entity.type
_entity.pdbx_description
1 polymer ?
#
loop_
_entity_poly.entity_id
_entity_poly.type
_entity_poly.pdbx_seq_one_letter_code
_entity_poly.pdbx_strand_id
1 'polypeptide(L)'
;DIKIGCRYAYSYKMLEPYRTETEKFDFEVYPTDEDILTVDPESDAPVWYKENLAVLKLISNKLIDCYDGFLFHCSSLLYEGGGYAFAAKSGTGKSTHARLLNELLGDKISYINDDKPFVRYFKDKGVFKIYGNPWNGKHNLGENVSAPLKGVVILTRGEKDEVKREKDLFRVLSCLGNQILYPENEEQAEKFLELVNLLFENVPFYLLKCTKNISAAEETYRGVLRGEEK
;
A
#
# COMPACT_ATOMS: atom_id res chain seq x y z
N ASP A 1 9.13 -2.03 -15.93
CA ASP A 1 8.03 -1.17 -16.43
C ASP A 1 6.83 -2.00 -16.90
N ILE A 2 5.63 -1.44 -16.90
CA ILE A 2 4.38 -2.15 -17.29
C ILE A 2 3.75 -1.43 -18.47
N LYS A 3 3.36 -2.16 -19.52
CA LYS A 3 2.54 -1.60 -20.60
C LYS A 3 1.07 -1.77 -20.27
N ILE A 4 0.32 -0.66 -20.26
CA ILE A 4 -1.11 -0.68 -19.93
C ILE A 4 -1.91 -0.19 -21.12
N GLY A 5 -2.79 -1.04 -21.63
CA GLY A 5 -3.81 -0.67 -22.61
C GLY A 5 -5.00 -0.02 -21.92
N CYS A 6 -5.36 1.20 -22.32
CA CYS A 6 -6.55 1.90 -21.85
C CYS A 6 -7.57 2.00 -23.00
N ARG A 7 -8.83 1.66 -22.74
CA ARG A 7 -9.96 1.85 -23.64
C ARG A 7 -10.60 3.24 -23.45
N TYR A 8 -10.51 3.82 -22.25
CA TYR A 8 -11.11 5.11 -21.93
C TYR A 8 -10.06 6.19 -21.65
N ALA A 9 -10.32 7.41 -22.16
CA ALA A 9 -9.43 8.57 -21.99
C ALA A 9 -9.21 8.95 -20.51
N TYR A 10 -10.18 8.67 -19.65
CA TYR A 10 -10.06 8.89 -18.21
C TYR A 10 -8.91 8.08 -17.61
N SER A 11 -8.82 6.79 -17.92
CA SER A 11 -7.78 5.90 -17.41
C SER A 11 -6.41 6.33 -17.92
N TYR A 12 -6.32 6.74 -19.18
CA TYR A 12 -5.07 7.29 -19.74
C TYR A 12 -4.58 8.51 -18.94
N LYS A 13 -5.49 9.47 -18.66
CA LYS A 13 -5.16 10.67 -17.89
C LYS A 13 -4.75 10.34 -16.45
N MET A 14 -5.38 9.34 -15.83
CA MET A 14 -5.01 8.90 -14.47
C MET A 14 -3.58 8.33 -14.42
N LEU A 15 -3.17 7.60 -15.45
CA LEU A 15 -1.84 6.96 -15.53
C LEU A 15 -0.72 7.93 -15.95
N GLU A 16 -1.07 9.10 -16.52
CA GLU A 16 -0.13 10.07 -17.08
C GLU A 16 1.07 10.43 -16.17
N PRO A 17 0.89 10.66 -14.85
CA PRO A 17 2.01 10.98 -13.95
C PRO A 17 3.04 9.85 -13.78
N TYR A 18 2.70 8.63 -14.19
CA TYR A 18 3.53 7.43 -14.09
C TYR A 18 4.08 6.95 -15.44
N ARG A 19 3.86 7.72 -16.51
CA ARG A 19 4.31 7.37 -17.86
C ARG A 19 5.83 7.44 -17.99
N THR A 20 6.41 6.47 -18.70
CA THR A 20 7.83 6.46 -19.08
C THR A 20 7.97 6.24 -20.60
N GLU A 21 9.12 6.57 -21.18
CA GLU A 21 9.41 6.40 -22.62
C GLU A 21 10.08 5.05 -22.95
N THR A 22 9.92 4.04 -22.10
CA THR A 22 10.52 2.72 -22.33
C THR A 22 9.85 1.95 -23.46
N GLU A 23 10.64 1.21 -24.22
CA GLU A 23 10.17 0.24 -25.23
C GLU A 23 10.22 -1.22 -24.72
N LYS A 24 10.79 -1.44 -23.52
CA LYS A 24 10.86 -2.75 -22.87
C LYS A 24 9.94 -2.78 -21.65
N PHE A 25 9.10 -3.81 -21.60
CA PHE A 25 8.11 -4.01 -20.56
C PHE A 25 8.35 -5.35 -19.87
N ASP A 26 8.16 -5.38 -18.55
CA ASP A 26 8.18 -6.61 -17.77
C ASP A 26 6.98 -7.48 -18.14
N PHE A 27 5.81 -6.85 -18.26
CA PHE A 27 4.56 -7.45 -18.70
C PHE A 27 3.59 -6.40 -19.24
N GLU A 28 2.51 -6.88 -19.87
CA GLU A 28 1.47 -6.05 -20.44
C GLU A 28 0.11 -6.36 -19.79
N VAL A 29 -0.73 -5.33 -19.66
CA VAL A 29 -2.09 -5.43 -19.10
C VAL A 29 -3.06 -4.76 -20.07
N TYR A 30 -4.05 -5.52 -20.53
CA TYR A 30 -5.15 -5.04 -21.37
C TYR A 30 -6.47 -5.54 -20.80
N PRO A 31 -7.25 -4.69 -20.12
CA PRO A 31 -8.55 -5.11 -19.60
C PRO A 31 -9.48 -5.45 -20.76
N THR A 32 -10.09 -6.63 -20.70
CA THR A 32 -11.19 -7.05 -21.58
C THR A 32 -12.51 -6.43 -21.13
N ASP A 33 -13.56 -6.50 -21.97
CA ASP A 33 -14.90 -6.08 -21.52
C ASP A 33 -15.39 -6.92 -20.33
N GLU A 34 -15.05 -8.21 -20.32
CA GLU A 34 -15.37 -9.11 -19.21
C GLU A 34 -14.67 -8.69 -17.91
N ASP A 35 -13.37 -8.37 -17.96
CA ASP A 35 -12.62 -7.87 -16.79
C ASP A 35 -13.27 -6.61 -16.22
N ILE A 36 -13.70 -5.69 -17.09
CA ILE A 36 -14.31 -4.42 -16.68
C ILE A 36 -15.69 -4.64 -16.08
N LEU A 37 -16.50 -5.53 -16.65
CA LEU A 37 -17.86 -5.77 -16.16
C LEU A 37 -17.89 -6.59 -14.86
N THR A 38 -16.90 -7.46 -14.64
CA THR A 38 -16.86 -8.40 -13.51
C THR A 38 -16.07 -7.92 -12.30
N VAL A 39 -15.27 -6.84 -12.42
CA VAL A 39 -14.42 -6.37 -11.31
C VAL A 39 -15.22 -5.86 -10.10
N ASP A 40 -16.42 -5.33 -10.34
CA ASP A 40 -17.34 -4.82 -9.32
C ASP A 40 -18.78 -4.92 -9.86
N PRO A 41 -19.37 -6.13 -9.90
CA PRO A 41 -20.60 -6.41 -10.63
C PRO A 41 -21.83 -5.74 -9.99
N GLU A 42 -21.80 -5.57 -8.67
CA GLU A 42 -22.90 -4.97 -7.87
C GLU A 42 -22.92 -3.43 -7.89
N SER A 43 -21.89 -2.82 -8.49
CA SER A 43 -21.70 -1.37 -8.47
C SER A 43 -22.22 -0.71 -9.74
N ASP A 44 -22.99 0.37 -9.59
CA ASP A 44 -23.44 1.23 -10.70
C ASP A 44 -22.33 2.19 -11.19
N ALA A 45 -21.08 1.97 -10.79
CA ALA A 45 -19.98 2.84 -11.19
C ALA A 45 -19.82 2.85 -12.73
N PRO A 46 -19.48 4.01 -13.33
CA PRO A 46 -19.28 4.10 -14.77
C PRO A 46 -18.20 3.15 -15.29
N VAL A 47 -18.33 2.71 -16.54
CA VAL A 47 -17.42 1.72 -17.16
C VAL A 47 -15.96 2.19 -17.16
N TRP A 48 -15.71 3.49 -17.33
CA TRP A 48 -14.37 4.07 -17.24
C TRP A 48 -13.76 3.94 -15.82
N TYR A 49 -14.58 3.97 -14.77
CA TYR A 49 -14.10 3.77 -13.40
C TYR A 49 -13.77 2.30 -13.17
N LYS A 50 -14.67 1.41 -13.63
CA LYS A 50 -14.46 -0.04 -13.56
C LYS A 50 -13.21 -0.48 -14.34
N GLU A 51 -12.88 0.16 -15.46
CA GLU A 51 -11.61 -0.08 -16.15
C GLU A 51 -10.39 0.13 -15.25
N ASN A 52 -10.37 1.20 -14.45
CA ASN A 52 -9.25 1.47 -13.56
C ASN A 52 -9.13 0.41 -12.45
N LEU A 53 -10.26 -0.10 -11.96
CA LEU A 53 -10.26 -1.22 -11.02
C LEU A 53 -9.77 -2.51 -11.67
N ALA A 54 -10.20 -2.78 -12.91
CA ALA A 54 -9.79 -3.96 -13.67
C ALA A 54 -8.28 -3.95 -13.95
N VAL A 55 -7.73 -2.81 -14.38
CA VAL A 55 -6.28 -2.63 -14.56
C VAL A 55 -5.53 -2.88 -13.26
N LEU A 56 -5.97 -2.27 -12.14
CA LEU A 56 -5.34 -2.47 -10.83
C LEU A 56 -5.34 -3.94 -10.42
N LYS A 57 -6.47 -4.62 -10.61
CA LYS A 57 -6.64 -6.05 -10.32
C LYS A 57 -5.70 -6.91 -11.16
N LEU A 58 -5.66 -6.70 -12.47
CA LEU A 58 -4.77 -7.44 -13.39
C LEU A 58 -3.29 -7.24 -13.05
N ILE A 59 -2.87 -6.00 -12.70
CA ILE A 59 -1.51 -5.74 -12.23
C ILE A 59 -1.25 -6.48 -10.91
N SER A 60 -2.18 -6.40 -9.94
CA SER A 60 -2.04 -7.09 -8.65
C SER A 60 -1.86 -8.60 -8.82
N ASN A 61 -2.65 -9.23 -9.70
CA ASN A 61 -2.54 -10.65 -10.00
C ASN A 61 -1.18 -10.99 -10.63
N LYS A 62 -0.71 -10.19 -11.60
CA LYS A 62 0.62 -10.40 -12.18
C LYS A 62 1.74 -10.23 -11.17
N LEU A 63 1.62 -9.26 -10.25
CA LEU A 63 2.62 -9.03 -9.22
C LEU A 63 2.80 -10.25 -8.31
N ILE A 64 1.68 -10.88 -7.91
CA ILE A 64 1.75 -12.05 -7.05
C ILE A 64 2.21 -13.30 -7.79
N ASP A 65 1.78 -13.47 -9.05
CA ASP A 65 2.12 -14.66 -9.84
C ASP A 65 3.61 -14.71 -10.22
N CYS A 66 4.20 -13.57 -10.54
CA CYS A 66 5.48 -13.52 -11.26
C CYS A 66 6.54 -12.58 -10.66
N TYR A 67 6.19 -11.71 -9.71
CA TYR A 67 7.07 -10.61 -9.30
C TYR A 67 7.24 -10.44 -7.79
N ASP A 68 6.87 -11.47 -7.01
CA ASP A 68 6.98 -11.50 -5.54
C ASP A 68 6.38 -10.23 -4.91
N GLY A 69 5.21 -9.82 -5.40
CA GLY A 69 4.58 -8.56 -5.03
C GLY A 69 3.09 -8.69 -4.77
N PHE A 70 2.55 -7.72 -4.05
CA PHE A 70 1.13 -7.66 -3.72
C PHE A 70 0.66 -6.23 -3.54
N LEU A 71 -0.65 -6.05 -3.59
CA LEU A 71 -1.32 -4.78 -3.29
C LEU A 71 -1.63 -4.69 -1.80
N PHE A 72 -1.18 -3.63 -1.13
CA PHE A 72 -1.36 -3.47 0.31
C PHE A 72 -2.29 -2.29 0.62
N HIS A 73 -3.47 -2.53 1.22
CA HIS A 73 -4.40 -1.45 1.59
C HIS A 73 -3.90 -0.71 2.85
N CYS A 74 -3.06 0.29 2.63
CA CYS A 74 -2.47 1.14 3.66
C CYS A 74 -2.19 2.54 3.10
N SER A 75 -2.04 3.50 4.01
CA SER A 75 -1.41 4.78 3.66
C SER A 75 0.09 4.62 3.81
N SER A 76 0.88 5.11 2.87
CA SER A 76 2.33 4.97 2.86
C SER A 76 3.02 6.31 2.71
N LEU A 77 4.01 6.55 3.57
CA LEU A 77 4.75 7.81 3.65
C LEU A 77 6.25 7.59 3.43
N LEU A 78 6.90 8.55 2.80
CA LEU A 78 8.34 8.62 2.60
C LEU A 78 8.96 9.52 3.67
N TYR A 79 9.89 8.99 4.46
CA TYR A 79 10.67 9.74 5.45
C TYR A 79 12.14 9.31 5.37
N GLU A 80 13.06 10.27 5.20
CA GLU A 80 14.52 10.04 5.13
C GLU A 80 14.93 8.86 4.20
N GLY A 81 14.26 8.73 3.05
CA GLY A 81 14.53 7.67 2.07
C GLY A 81 13.95 6.29 2.41
N GLY A 82 13.23 6.16 3.53
CA GLY A 82 12.49 4.96 3.92
C GLY A 82 10.98 5.11 3.72
N GLY A 83 10.33 4.04 3.25
CA GLY A 83 8.88 3.95 3.18
C GLY A 83 8.29 3.37 4.46
N TYR A 84 7.21 3.95 4.95
CA TYR A 84 6.49 3.49 6.14
C TYR A 84 5.01 3.30 5.81
N ALA A 85 4.50 2.10 6.06
CA ALA A 85 3.10 1.74 5.79
C ALA A 85 2.25 1.85 7.05
N PHE A 86 1.08 2.46 6.93
CA PHE A 86 0.10 2.67 8.00
C PHE A 86 -1.19 1.94 7.66
N ALA A 87 -1.39 0.79 8.29
CA ALA A 87 -2.55 -0.05 8.13
C ALA A 87 -3.49 0.09 9.33
N ALA A 88 -4.80 0.00 9.10
CA ALA A 88 -5.79 0.02 10.17
C ALA A 88 -7.08 -0.62 9.68
N LYS A 89 -7.87 -1.20 10.61
CA LYS A 89 -9.25 -1.61 10.29
C LYS A 89 -10.01 -0.42 9.70
N SER A 90 -10.88 -0.68 8.72
CA SER A 90 -11.66 0.37 8.05
C SER A 90 -12.35 1.30 9.06
N GLY A 91 -12.32 2.61 8.80
CA GLY A 91 -12.87 3.63 9.71
C GLY A 91 -12.03 3.95 10.96
N THR A 92 -10.86 3.33 11.15
CA THR A 92 -10.00 3.55 12.34
C THR A 92 -9.23 4.87 12.29
N GLY A 93 -8.90 5.38 11.09
CA GLY A 93 -8.31 6.72 10.90
C GLY A 93 -6.95 6.78 10.19
N LYS A 94 -6.62 5.85 9.28
CA LYS A 94 -5.33 5.82 8.52
C LYS A 94 -4.96 7.19 7.94
N SER A 95 -5.82 7.76 7.08
CA SER A 95 -5.57 9.06 6.45
C SER A 95 -5.54 10.20 7.46
N THR A 96 -6.29 10.11 8.58
CA THR A 96 -6.19 11.09 9.67
C THR A 96 -4.80 11.07 10.29
N HIS A 97 -4.25 9.89 10.58
CA HIS A 97 -2.91 9.76 11.15
C HIS A 97 -1.81 10.20 10.20
N ALA A 98 -1.89 9.81 8.93
CA ALA A 98 -0.96 10.26 7.90
C ALA A 98 -0.93 11.79 7.78
N ARG A 99 -2.11 12.43 7.83
CA ARG A 99 -2.22 13.90 7.84
C ARG A 99 -1.57 14.53 9.08
N LEU A 100 -1.73 13.93 10.26
CA LEU A 100 -1.09 14.43 11.49
C LEU A 100 0.44 14.33 11.41
N LEU A 101 0.98 13.25 10.82
CA LEU A 101 2.42 13.15 10.56
C LEU A 101 2.90 14.22 9.59
N ASN A 102 2.14 14.49 8.53
CA ASN A 102 2.44 15.55 7.58
C ASN A 102 2.39 16.94 8.23
N GLU A 103 1.42 17.19 9.12
CA GLU A 103 1.34 18.43 9.91
C GLU A 103 2.54 18.59 10.86
N LEU A 104 2.98 17.50 11.49
CA LEU A 104 4.10 17.50 12.43
C LEU A 104 5.46 17.72 11.74
N LEU A 105 5.69 17.07 10.59
CA LEU A 105 7.01 16.97 9.97
C LEU A 105 7.19 17.87 8.75
N GLY A 106 6.09 18.40 8.19
CA GLY A 106 6.11 19.27 7.00
C GLY A 106 6.87 18.63 5.84
N ASP A 107 7.75 19.39 5.21
CA ASP A 107 8.51 18.98 4.02
C ASP A 107 9.46 17.78 4.22
N LYS A 108 9.61 17.28 5.45
CA LYS A 108 10.42 16.09 5.75
C LYS A 108 9.71 14.77 5.47
N ILE A 109 8.39 14.81 5.23
CA ILE A 109 7.59 13.63 4.94
C ILE A 109 6.72 13.89 3.71
N SER A 110 6.58 12.89 2.83
CA SER A 110 5.66 12.96 1.68
C SER A 110 4.86 11.67 1.53
N TYR A 111 3.81 11.73 0.72
CA TYR A 111 2.97 10.55 0.45
C TYR A 111 3.58 9.71 -0.67
N ILE A 112 3.78 8.42 -0.41
CA ILE A 112 4.05 7.44 -1.45
C ILE A 112 2.72 7.08 -2.13
N ASN A 113 1.71 6.68 -1.35
CA ASN A 113 0.33 6.40 -1.79
C ASN A 113 -0.60 6.29 -0.55
N ASP A 114 -1.78 6.92 -0.56
CA ASP A 114 -2.72 6.97 0.59
C ASP A 114 -3.81 5.88 0.60
N ASP A 115 -3.76 4.85 -0.25
CA ASP A 115 -4.81 3.83 -0.31
C ASP A 115 -4.28 2.40 -0.51
N LYS A 116 -3.65 2.14 -1.66
CA LYS A 116 -3.28 0.79 -2.11
C LYS A 116 -1.91 0.79 -2.77
N PRO A 117 -0.80 1.13 -2.06
CA PRO A 117 0.55 0.97 -2.61
C PRO A 117 0.82 -0.47 -3.06
N PHE A 118 1.73 -0.61 -4.03
CA PHE A 118 2.32 -1.91 -4.35
C PHE A 118 3.50 -2.18 -3.44
N VAL A 119 3.64 -3.41 -2.98
CA VAL A 119 4.79 -3.90 -2.22
C VAL A 119 5.43 -5.05 -2.99
N ARG A 120 6.75 -5.03 -3.13
CA ARG A 120 7.51 -6.10 -3.81
C ARG A 120 8.72 -6.52 -3.00
N TYR A 121 8.96 -7.82 -2.97
CA TYR A 121 10.17 -8.41 -2.40
C TYR A 121 11.24 -8.61 -3.49
N PHE A 122 12.47 -8.21 -3.19
CA PHE A 122 13.62 -8.40 -4.06
C PHE A 122 14.54 -9.45 -3.43
N LYS A 123 14.38 -10.72 -3.85
CA LYS A 123 15.08 -11.89 -3.29
C LYS A 123 16.61 -11.75 -3.32
N ASP A 124 17.15 -11.14 -4.37
CA ASP A 124 18.59 -10.88 -4.53
C ASP A 124 19.17 -9.94 -3.45
N LYS A 125 18.32 -9.07 -2.89
CA LYS A 125 18.71 -8.07 -1.89
C LYS A 125 18.15 -8.35 -0.50
N GLY A 126 17.19 -9.26 -0.37
CA GLY A 126 16.47 -9.51 0.88
C GLY A 126 15.69 -8.30 1.38
N VAL A 127 15.18 -7.45 0.48
CA VAL A 127 14.47 -6.22 0.87
C VAL A 127 13.10 -6.10 0.23
N PHE A 128 12.17 -5.56 1.01
CA PHE A 128 10.90 -5.07 0.50
C PHE A 128 11.04 -3.63 0.01
N LYS A 129 10.39 -3.33 -1.12
CA LYS A 129 10.14 -1.97 -1.58
C LYS A 129 8.64 -1.70 -1.64
N ILE A 130 8.27 -0.48 -1.30
CA ILE A 130 6.91 0.05 -1.45
C ILE A 130 6.90 1.12 -2.55
N TYR A 131 5.84 1.13 -3.34
CA TYR A 131 5.71 1.96 -4.54
C TYR A 131 4.44 2.79 -4.47
N GLY A 132 4.59 4.06 -4.86
CA GLY A 132 3.46 4.86 -5.25
C GLY A 132 2.85 4.32 -6.53
N ASN A 133 1.55 4.57 -6.72
CA ASN A 133 0.87 4.22 -7.95
C ASN A 133 -0.30 5.20 -8.22
N PRO A 134 -0.84 5.22 -9.45
CA PRO A 134 -1.94 6.10 -9.83
C PRO A 134 -3.22 6.01 -8.98
N TRP A 135 -3.41 4.94 -8.22
CA TRP A 135 -4.62 4.69 -7.41
C TRP A 135 -4.43 5.22 -5.98
N ASN A 136 -4.47 6.56 -5.85
CA ASN A 136 -4.17 7.30 -4.60
C ASN A 136 -5.39 7.58 -3.70
N GLY A 137 -6.45 6.76 -3.80
CA GLY A 137 -7.67 6.90 -3.01
C GLY A 137 -8.43 8.21 -3.20
N LYS A 138 -9.36 8.51 -2.28
CA LYS A 138 -10.26 9.67 -2.35
C LYS A 138 -9.54 11.02 -2.28
N HIS A 139 -8.41 11.07 -1.59
CA HIS A 139 -7.66 12.31 -1.37
C HIS A 139 -6.66 12.60 -2.48
N ASN A 140 -6.44 11.65 -3.40
CA ASN A 140 -5.46 11.74 -4.48
C ASN A 140 -4.06 12.16 -3.98
N LEU A 141 -3.62 11.55 -2.87
CA LEU A 141 -2.33 11.80 -2.23
C LEU A 141 -1.37 10.65 -2.54
N GLY A 142 -0.31 10.96 -3.28
CA GLY A 142 0.75 10.02 -3.65
C GLY A 142 1.67 10.59 -4.73
N GLU A 143 2.84 9.98 -4.86
CA GLU A 143 3.90 10.44 -5.76
C GLU A 143 4.45 9.26 -6.57
N ASN A 144 5.04 9.54 -7.73
CA ASN A 144 5.73 8.53 -8.53
C ASN A 144 7.13 8.26 -7.95
N VAL A 145 7.15 7.69 -6.75
CA VAL A 145 8.35 7.37 -5.99
C VAL A 145 8.27 5.94 -5.46
N SER A 146 9.43 5.40 -5.08
CA SER A 146 9.53 4.14 -4.38
C SER A 146 10.62 4.21 -3.31
N ALA A 147 10.47 3.43 -2.26
CA ALA A 147 11.44 3.37 -1.17
C ALA A 147 11.53 1.96 -0.59
N PRO A 148 12.67 1.58 0.02
CA PRO A 148 12.72 0.41 0.88
C PRO A 148 11.67 0.53 1.99
N LEU A 149 10.89 -0.51 2.21
CA LEU A 149 9.89 -0.54 3.27
C LEU A 149 10.60 -0.73 4.61
N LYS A 150 10.62 0.32 5.43
CA LYS A 150 11.36 0.39 6.70
C LYS A 150 10.49 0.14 7.92
N GLY A 151 9.17 0.11 7.79
CA GLY A 151 8.28 -0.32 8.86
C GLY A 151 6.81 -0.34 8.47
N VAL A 152 6.05 -1.17 9.18
CA VAL A 152 4.59 -1.25 9.07
C VAL A 152 4.00 -0.94 10.44
N VAL A 153 3.14 0.07 10.49
CA VAL A 153 2.43 0.51 11.69
C VAL A 153 0.97 0.13 11.56
N ILE A 154 0.47 -0.64 12.52
CA ILE A 154 -0.91 -1.07 12.63
C ILE A 154 -1.61 -0.17 13.65
N LEU A 155 -2.58 0.60 13.21
CA LEU A 155 -3.32 1.53 14.05
C LEU A 155 -4.53 0.85 14.68
N THR A 156 -4.70 1.11 15.97
CA THR A 156 -5.86 0.75 16.77
C THR A 156 -6.30 1.95 17.60
N ARG A 157 -7.61 2.10 17.85
CA ARG A 157 -8.09 3.18 18.72
C ARG A 157 -7.72 2.87 20.16
N GLY A 158 -7.28 3.89 20.88
CA GLY A 158 -7.03 3.82 22.32
C GLY A 158 -7.31 5.16 23.00
N GLU A 159 -7.36 5.13 24.33
CA GLU A 159 -7.48 6.33 25.17
C GLU A 159 -6.13 7.03 25.39
N LYS A 160 -5.03 6.33 25.10
CA LYS A 160 -3.65 6.81 25.25
C LYS A 160 -2.83 6.41 24.05
N ASP A 161 -1.93 7.30 23.65
CA ASP A 161 -0.98 7.05 22.58
C ASP A 161 0.14 6.13 23.08
N GLU A 162 0.31 5.00 22.41
CA GLU A 162 1.33 4.00 22.76
C GLU A 162 1.75 3.26 21.48
N VAL A 163 3.04 3.31 21.16
CA VAL A 163 3.61 2.51 20.09
C VAL A 163 4.49 1.41 20.67
N LYS A 164 4.31 0.18 20.17
CA LYS A 164 5.12 -0.97 20.58
C LYS A 164 5.49 -1.80 19.37
N ARG A 165 6.69 -2.38 19.41
CA ARG A 165 7.09 -3.38 18.44
C ARG A 165 6.21 -4.61 18.57
N GLU A 166 5.61 -5.02 17.47
CA GLU A 166 4.85 -6.27 17.38
C GLU A 166 5.77 -7.39 16.90
N LYS A 167 5.77 -8.49 17.66
CA LYS A 167 6.61 -9.67 17.43
C LYS A 167 5.77 -10.94 17.25
N ASP A 168 4.45 -10.83 17.36
CA ASP A 168 3.52 -11.92 17.08
C ASP A 168 2.91 -11.77 15.67
N LEU A 169 3.30 -12.67 14.77
CA LEU A 169 2.78 -12.74 13.41
C LEU A 169 1.27 -12.98 13.38
N PHE A 170 0.71 -13.81 14.27
CA PHE A 170 -0.73 -14.07 14.29
C PHE A 170 -1.51 -12.80 14.62
N ARG A 171 -0.97 -11.99 15.53
CA ARG A 171 -1.55 -10.69 15.86
C ARG A 171 -1.48 -9.72 14.69
N VAL A 172 -0.35 -9.66 13.99
CA VAL A 172 -0.21 -8.88 12.75
C VAL A 172 -1.25 -9.32 11.72
N LEU A 173 -1.34 -10.61 11.41
CA LEU A 173 -2.32 -11.15 10.45
C LEU A 173 -3.76 -10.81 10.84
N SER A 174 -4.12 -10.95 12.12
CA SER A 174 -5.47 -10.63 12.62
C SER A 174 -5.83 -9.14 12.47
N CYS A 175 -4.82 -8.26 12.51
CA CYS A 175 -5.01 -6.82 12.37
C CYS A 175 -4.97 -6.37 10.91
N LEU A 176 -4.15 -7.03 10.09
CA LEU A 176 -4.12 -6.84 8.65
C LEU A 176 -5.43 -7.32 8.00
N GLY A 177 -6.10 -8.34 8.55
CA GLY A 177 -7.47 -8.73 8.18
C GLY A 177 -7.74 -8.66 6.66
N ASN A 178 -8.81 -7.95 6.27
CA ASN A 178 -9.18 -7.74 4.85
C ASN A 178 -8.45 -6.53 4.20
N GLN A 179 -7.32 -6.07 4.76
CA GLN A 179 -6.54 -4.96 4.20
C GLN A 179 -5.57 -5.42 3.11
N ILE A 180 -5.75 -6.63 2.58
CA ILE A 180 -4.93 -7.17 1.51
C ILE A 180 -5.88 -7.78 0.50
N LEU A 181 -5.69 -7.44 -0.77
CA LEU A 181 -6.56 -7.88 -1.86
C LEU A 181 -6.54 -9.41 -1.90
N TYR A 182 -7.72 -10.03 -1.94
CA TYR A 182 -7.83 -11.49 -1.88
C TYR A 182 -7.16 -12.13 -3.10
N PRO A 183 -6.32 -13.16 -2.88
CA PRO A 183 -5.89 -14.07 -3.93
C PRO A 183 -7.08 -14.64 -4.71
N GLU A 184 -6.95 -14.80 -6.02
CA GLU A 184 -8.05 -15.34 -6.84
C GLU A 184 -8.16 -16.87 -6.77
N ASN A 185 -7.08 -17.53 -6.40
CA ASN A 185 -6.97 -18.98 -6.35
C ASN A 185 -6.05 -19.42 -5.20
N GLU A 186 -6.03 -20.73 -4.94
CA GLU A 186 -5.23 -21.34 -3.88
C GLU A 186 -3.72 -21.10 -4.04
N GLU A 187 -3.20 -21.17 -5.28
CA GLU A 187 -1.77 -20.93 -5.56
C GLU A 187 -1.34 -19.50 -5.19
N GLN A 188 -2.15 -18.51 -5.58
CA GLN A 188 -1.91 -17.12 -5.19
C GLN A 188 -2.02 -16.95 -3.67
N ALA A 189 -2.92 -17.69 -3.00
CA ALA A 189 -3.05 -17.60 -1.54
C ALA A 189 -1.82 -18.13 -0.83
N GLU A 190 -1.23 -19.23 -1.30
CA GLU A 190 0.02 -19.77 -0.79
C GLU A 190 1.18 -18.79 -0.98
N LYS A 191 1.39 -18.28 -2.20
CA LYS A 191 2.42 -17.26 -2.49
C LYS A 191 2.23 -16.01 -1.64
N PHE A 192 0.97 -15.59 -1.45
CA PHE A 192 0.66 -14.43 -0.63
C PHE A 192 1.10 -14.63 0.82
N LEU A 193 0.76 -15.77 1.43
CA LEU A 193 1.13 -16.09 2.81
C LEU A 193 2.65 -16.17 2.98
N GLU A 194 3.36 -16.74 2.01
CA GLU A 194 4.83 -16.73 1.98
C GLU A 194 5.40 -15.31 1.98
N LEU A 195 4.85 -14.42 1.14
CA LEU A 195 5.28 -13.01 1.08
C LEU A 195 5.00 -12.26 2.38
N VAL A 196 3.88 -12.56 3.07
CA VAL A 196 3.59 -11.95 4.37
C VAL A 196 4.55 -12.45 5.45
N ASN A 197 4.91 -13.73 5.46
CA ASN A 197 5.92 -14.26 6.37
C ASN A 197 7.28 -13.58 6.13
N LEU A 198 7.71 -13.50 4.87
CA LEU A 198 8.94 -12.79 4.49
C LEU A 198 8.89 -11.32 4.91
N LEU A 199 7.75 -10.66 4.73
CA LEU A 199 7.56 -9.27 5.14
C LEU A 199 7.74 -9.13 6.65
N PHE A 200 7.14 -10.00 7.43
CA PHE A 200 7.24 -9.99 8.89
C PHE A 200 8.67 -10.24 9.39
N GLU A 201 9.43 -11.11 8.72
CA GLU A 201 10.81 -11.40 9.06
C GLU A 201 11.77 -10.25 8.71
N ASN A 202 11.51 -9.53 7.62
CA ASN A 202 12.43 -8.53 7.05
C ASN A 202 12.06 -7.08 7.37
N VAL A 203 10.80 -6.82 7.77
CA VAL A 203 10.29 -5.47 8.01
C VAL A 203 9.72 -5.37 9.42
N PRO A 204 10.04 -4.30 10.17
CA PRO A 204 9.56 -4.13 11.52
C PRO A 204 8.06 -3.77 11.57
N PHE A 205 7.29 -4.55 12.34
CA PHE A 205 5.88 -4.27 12.62
C PHE A 205 5.69 -3.58 13.96
N TYR A 206 4.80 -2.60 14.00
CA TYR A 206 4.46 -1.84 15.20
C TYR A 206 2.95 -1.82 15.39
N LEU A 207 2.51 -1.90 16.64
CA LEU A 207 1.14 -1.62 17.03
C LEU A 207 1.09 -0.23 17.64
N LEU A 208 0.34 0.67 17.01
CA LEU A 208 0.03 1.99 17.54
C LEU A 208 -1.39 1.98 18.09
N LYS A 209 -1.53 2.18 19.41
CA LYS A 209 -2.79 2.64 19.98
C LYS A 209 -2.77 4.16 19.89
N CYS A 210 -3.77 4.75 19.24
CA CYS A 210 -3.80 6.18 18.99
C CYS A 210 -5.13 6.82 19.36
N THR A 211 -5.02 8.02 19.89
CA THR A 211 -6.04 9.06 19.92
C THR A 211 -6.11 9.75 18.55
N LYS A 212 -6.93 10.80 18.41
CA LYS A 212 -7.01 11.62 17.18
C LYS A 212 -6.12 12.87 17.22
N ASN A 213 -5.27 12.98 18.24
CA ASN A 213 -4.48 14.18 18.49
C ASN A 213 -3.08 14.07 17.88
N ILE A 214 -2.41 15.21 17.72
CA ILE A 214 -1.05 15.30 17.21
C ILE A 214 -0.04 14.47 18.02
N SER A 215 -0.31 14.23 19.30
CA SER A 215 0.50 13.37 20.18
C SER A 215 0.67 11.94 19.66
N ALA A 216 -0.31 11.40 18.92
CA ALA A 216 -0.20 10.10 18.27
C ALA A 216 0.88 10.10 17.17
N ALA A 217 0.96 11.18 16.40
CA ALA A 217 1.98 11.36 15.37
C ALA A 217 3.37 11.55 15.99
N GLU A 218 3.47 12.27 17.12
CA GLU A 218 4.73 12.41 17.86
C GLU A 218 5.24 11.08 18.43
N GLU A 219 4.35 10.22 18.94
CA GLU A 219 4.72 8.88 19.43
C GLU A 219 5.19 7.99 18.28
N THR A 220 4.54 8.08 17.12
CA THR A 220 4.99 7.40 15.89
C THR A 220 6.35 7.91 15.44
N TYR A 221 6.55 9.23 15.41
CA TYR A 221 7.81 9.84 14.99
C TYR A 221 8.97 9.36 15.88
N ARG A 222 8.80 9.40 17.20
CA ARG A 222 9.81 8.95 18.16
C ARG A 222 10.09 7.46 18.07
N GLY A 223 9.05 6.63 18.21
CA GLY A 223 9.21 5.17 18.36
C GLY A 223 9.33 4.39 17.05
N VAL A 224 9.05 4.99 15.90
CA VAL A 224 9.08 4.29 14.59
C VAL A 224 10.02 4.98 13.60
N LEU A 225 9.83 6.28 13.34
CA LEU A 225 10.56 6.96 12.27
C LEU A 225 12.00 7.29 12.67
N ARG A 226 12.19 7.84 13.88
CA ARG A 226 13.52 8.20 14.42
C ARG A 226 14.26 7.01 15.04
N GLY A 227 13.52 5.97 15.44
CA GLY A 227 14.08 4.76 16.04
C GLY A 227 14.52 4.92 17.50
N GLU A 228 13.94 5.86 18.25
CA GLU A 228 14.15 5.95 19.69
C GLU A 228 13.33 4.85 20.37
N GLU A 229 13.91 3.66 20.54
CA GLU A 229 13.30 2.61 21.38
C GLU A 229 13.26 3.11 22.83
N LYS A 230 12.07 3.05 23.45
CA LYS A 230 11.89 3.25 24.90
C LYS A 230 12.28 2.00 25.67
#